data_AF-A0A2R7J282-F1
#
_entry.id   AF-A0A2R7J282-F1
#
_cell.length_a   1.000
_cell.length_b   1.000
_cell.length_c   1.000
_cell.angle_alpha   90.00
_cell.angle_beta   90.00
_cell.angle_gamma   90.00
#
_symmetry.space_group_name_H-M   'P 1'
#
loop_
_entity.id
_entity.type
_entity.pdbx_description
1 polymer ?
#
loop_
_entity_poly.entity_id
_entity_poly.type
_entity_poly.pdbx_seq_one_letter_code
_entity_poly.pdbx_strand_id
1 'polypeptide(L)'
;MELPVRAAQNADAELAASANPNLRLVIVPHGSSPTEQRAFAGPVAWAAATPASVAGFSGACYFMARDLQKRLGVPIGLIQASWGGSNIEAWIAADALARLDGHADAVALNRLYARDPVAARTQMAARWQDWWHGAAEAASSPWIDDGGLAWQPVPMPWRDWKTWGVTALSNYNGIVWFDRSVELTPAQGAQPATLDLGAIDEIDMSWVNGKAVGNSFGWATPRSYTLPPGTLRAGSNRMALSIYSAWGLGGMFGPDNAIALKLADGTRIPLGEGWRYAMPTNVIGAPPAAPWYAIGGETGLFNAMIAPIGSYAIKAAAWYQGESNTGNASEYAALLDTMKASWRARFGADLPVLVVQLPNFGPAVTKPTRSGWASVREAQRQSTARDPHAALAVTIDLGDPAELHPTNKQGVGLRLARAARALVYGERLPSSGPRIAAVTRDRARIVVRFADVTGTLATRSAASAIAFELCGPSDTSCRFVDARVDGSSVVLSGDAAVATRVRYCWGDAPVCNVYDAADLPAGPFEAPIDG
;
A
#
# COMPACT_ATOMS: atom_id res chain seq x y z
N MET A 1 -1.68 -2.12 8.43
CA MET A 1 -3.06 -1.57 8.42
C MET A 1 -3.23 -0.60 9.58
N GLU A 2 -3.49 0.67 9.25
CA GLU A 2 -3.53 1.79 10.20
C GLU A 2 -4.90 1.97 10.89
N LEU A 3 -5.99 1.41 10.32
CA LEU A 3 -7.37 1.66 10.79
C LEU A 3 -7.47 1.57 12.33
N PRO A 4 -7.83 2.68 12.99
CA PRO A 4 -7.76 2.77 14.45
C PRO A 4 -8.99 2.14 15.12
N VAL A 5 -8.89 1.80 16.41
CA VAL A 5 -10.02 1.22 17.18
C VAL A 5 -11.26 2.12 17.16
N ARG A 6 -11.10 3.44 17.16
CA ARG A 6 -12.24 4.38 17.05
C ARG A 6 -13.03 4.27 15.73
N ALA A 7 -12.44 3.66 14.70
CA ALA A 7 -13.07 3.41 13.41
C ALA A 7 -13.45 1.93 13.23
N ALA A 8 -13.22 1.08 14.23
CA ALA A 8 -13.64 -0.31 14.19
C ALA A 8 -15.15 -0.42 14.46
N GLN A 9 -15.74 -1.56 14.09
CA GLN A 9 -17.12 -1.88 14.41
C GLN A 9 -17.33 -1.82 15.93
N ASN A 10 -18.46 -1.28 16.39
CA ASN A 10 -18.78 -1.21 17.82
C ASN A 10 -17.73 -0.44 18.68
N ALA A 11 -17.05 0.55 18.09
CA ALA A 11 -15.94 1.27 18.70
C ALA A 11 -16.24 1.80 20.11
N ASP A 12 -17.42 2.37 20.36
CA ASP A 12 -17.77 2.97 21.65
C ASP A 12 -17.70 1.95 22.79
N ALA A 13 -18.26 0.76 22.59
CA ALA A 13 -18.23 -0.32 23.58
C ALA A 13 -16.80 -0.86 23.76
N GLU A 14 -16.06 -1.02 22.66
CA GLU A 14 -14.69 -1.52 22.69
C GLU A 14 -13.75 -0.56 23.46
N LEU A 15 -13.94 0.75 23.28
CA LEU A 15 -13.19 1.79 23.97
C LEU A 15 -13.58 1.89 25.44
N ALA A 16 -14.88 1.85 25.76
CA ALA A 16 -15.35 1.85 27.15
C ALA A 16 -14.76 0.69 27.97
N ALA A 17 -14.58 -0.48 27.34
CA ALA A 17 -14.01 -1.68 27.96
C ALA A 17 -12.49 -1.85 27.76
N SER A 18 -11.79 -0.81 27.28
CA SER A 18 -10.39 -0.96 26.81
C SER A 18 -9.31 -0.80 27.89
N ALA A 19 -9.67 -0.29 29.07
CA ALA A 19 -8.71 -0.06 30.14
C ALA A 19 -8.06 -1.38 30.58
N ASN A 20 -6.74 -1.50 30.41
CA ASN A 20 -6.00 -2.70 30.78
C ASN A 20 -4.54 -2.34 31.16
N PRO A 21 -4.17 -2.42 32.45
CA PRO A 21 -2.82 -2.05 32.90
C PRO A 21 -1.72 -3.00 32.40
N ASN A 22 -2.09 -4.20 31.95
CA ASN A 22 -1.17 -5.20 31.40
C ASN A 22 -0.97 -5.05 29.89
N LEU A 23 -1.59 -4.06 29.25
CA LEU A 23 -1.31 -3.71 27.86
C LEU A 23 -0.57 -2.37 27.80
N ARG A 24 0.55 -2.35 27.09
CA ARG A 24 1.33 -1.14 26.81
C ARG A 24 1.35 -0.87 25.32
N LEU A 25 1.08 0.36 24.93
CA LEU A 25 0.91 0.78 23.55
C LEU A 25 1.95 1.84 23.20
N VAL A 26 2.53 1.75 22.01
CA VAL A 26 3.34 2.82 21.44
C VAL A 26 3.04 2.94 19.95
N ILE A 27 2.80 4.17 19.49
CA ILE A 27 2.60 4.48 18.07
C ILE A 27 3.88 5.12 17.55
N VAL A 28 4.46 4.52 16.52
CA VAL A 28 5.60 5.08 15.80
C VAL A 28 5.09 6.23 14.93
N PRO A 29 5.66 7.45 15.04
CA PRO A 29 5.26 8.57 14.21
C PRO A 29 5.58 8.26 12.75
N HIS A 30 4.72 8.73 11.86
CA HIS A 30 4.96 8.68 10.43
C HIS A 30 6.26 9.40 10.09
N GLY A 31 7.14 8.71 9.37
CA GLY A 31 8.40 9.24 8.89
C GLY A 31 8.91 8.44 7.71
N SER A 32 9.61 9.10 6.80
CA SER A 32 10.36 8.46 5.71
C SER A 32 11.74 9.11 5.63
N SER A 33 12.77 8.30 5.38
CA SER A 33 14.13 8.80 5.21
C SER A 33 14.88 7.97 4.16
N PRO A 34 15.71 8.59 3.30
CA PRO A 34 16.54 7.86 2.36
C PRO A 34 17.67 7.06 3.04
N THR A 35 17.89 7.26 4.35
CA THR A 35 18.89 6.52 5.16
C THR A 35 18.32 6.09 6.50
N GLU A 36 18.83 4.99 7.05
CA GLU A 36 18.40 4.50 8.36
C GLU A 36 18.59 5.55 9.46
N GLN A 37 17.54 5.74 10.26
CA GLN A 37 17.53 6.64 11.39
C GLN A 37 17.77 5.86 12.68
N ARG A 38 18.45 6.50 13.65
CA ARG A 38 18.66 5.94 14.99
C ARG A 38 17.57 6.34 15.99
N ALA A 39 16.79 7.37 15.66
CA ALA A 39 15.72 7.91 16.47
C ALA A 39 14.53 8.30 15.58
N PHE A 40 13.35 8.40 16.17
CA PHE A 40 12.16 8.84 15.45
C PHE A 40 12.16 10.36 15.22
N ALA A 41 11.44 10.79 14.19
CA ALA A 41 11.28 12.21 13.85
C ALA A 41 10.47 13.02 14.89
N GLY A 42 9.81 12.34 15.84
CA GLY A 42 9.01 12.96 16.89
C GLY A 42 9.07 12.19 18.21
N PRO A 43 8.51 12.75 19.28
CA PRO A 43 8.49 12.11 20.59
C PRO A 43 7.66 10.82 20.54
N VAL A 44 8.17 9.78 21.20
CA VAL A 44 7.52 8.48 21.29
C VAL A 44 7.53 8.03 22.74
N ALA A 45 6.37 7.59 23.24
CA ALA A 45 6.21 7.15 24.63
C ALA A 45 5.28 5.95 24.73
N TRP A 46 5.62 5.05 25.64
CA TRP A 46 4.75 3.94 26.03
C TRP A 46 3.60 4.46 26.90
N ALA A 47 2.37 4.08 26.54
CA ALA A 47 1.17 4.37 27.31
C ALA A 47 0.51 3.08 27.82
N ALA A 48 -0.15 3.13 28.98
CA ALA A 48 -1.09 2.06 29.36
C ALA A 48 -2.28 2.06 28.39
N ALA A 49 -2.91 0.90 28.16
CA ALA A 49 -4.18 0.85 27.45
C ALA A 49 -5.29 1.50 28.29
N THR A 50 -5.84 2.59 27.78
CA THR A 50 -6.98 3.33 28.30
C THR A 50 -7.88 3.71 27.13
N PRO A 51 -9.15 4.12 27.34
CA PRO A 51 -10.01 4.57 26.25
C PRO A 51 -9.35 5.63 25.36
N ALA A 52 -8.61 6.57 25.95
CA ALA A 52 -7.90 7.62 25.24
C ALA A 52 -6.72 7.11 24.40
N SER A 53 -5.86 6.24 24.97
CA SER A 53 -4.68 5.75 24.25
C SER A 53 -5.01 4.69 23.19
N VAL A 54 -6.10 3.93 23.39
CA VAL A 54 -6.57 2.89 22.48
C VAL A 54 -7.29 3.46 21.26
N ALA A 55 -7.99 4.60 21.41
CA ALA A 55 -8.81 5.19 20.35
C ALA A 55 -8.07 5.39 19.02
N GLY A 56 -6.82 5.84 19.06
CA GLY A 56 -5.97 6.05 17.88
C GLY A 56 -5.08 4.86 17.49
N PHE A 57 -5.10 3.77 18.27
CA PHE A 57 -4.23 2.62 18.04
C PHE A 57 -4.83 1.67 16.98
N SER A 58 -3.97 0.96 16.24
CA SER A 58 -4.37 0.01 15.20
C SER A 58 -5.31 -1.06 15.77
N GLY A 59 -6.51 -1.16 15.20
CA GLY A 59 -7.53 -2.11 15.67
C GLY A 59 -7.06 -3.56 15.60
N ALA A 60 -6.43 -3.96 14.49
CA ALA A 60 -5.92 -5.32 14.31
C ALA A 60 -4.89 -5.69 15.39
N CYS A 61 -3.92 -4.80 15.65
CA CYS A 61 -2.91 -5.03 16.69
C CYS A 61 -3.52 -5.06 18.09
N TYR A 62 -4.36 -4.07 18.42
CA TYR A 62 -4.98 -3.97 19.75
C TYR A 62 -5.83 -5.21 20.07
N PHE A 63 -6.73 -5.61 19.17
CA PHE A 63 -7.61 -6.76 19.41
C PHE A 63 -6.84 -8.08 19.48
N MET A 64 -5.76 -8.24 18.71
CA MET A 64 -4.84 -9.37 18.83
C MET A 64 -4.23 -9.45 20.22
N ALA A 65 -3.55 -8.40 20.69
CA ALA A 65 -2.91 -8.46 22.00
C ALA A 65 -3.91 -8.53 23.15
N ARG A 66 -5.10 -7.94 23.01
CA ARG A 66 -6.14 -8.08 24.02
C ARG A 66 -6.54 -9.54 24.22
N ASP A 67 -6.74 -10.30 23.14
CA ASP A 67 -7.04 -11.74 23.25
C ASP A 67 -5.85 -12.52 23.83
N LEU A 68 -4.63 -12.27 23.34
CA LEU A 68 -3.42 -12.92 23.84
C LEU A 68 -3.18 -12.62 25.33
N GLN A 69 -3.27 -11.37 25.74
CA GLN A 69 -3.04 -10.95 27.13
C GLN A 69 -4.03 -11.62 28.07
N LYS A 70 -5.32 -11.67 27.70
CA LYS A 70 -6.35 -12.36 28.48
C LYS A 70 -6.05 -13.84 28.69
N ARG A 71 -5.48 -14.52 27.68
CA ARG A 71 -5.16 -15.96 27.73
C ARG A 71 -3.86 -16.24 28.47
N LEU A 72 -2.84 -15.42 28.25
CA LEU A 72 -1.49 -15.65 28.77
C LEU A 72 -1.32 -15.11 30.19
N GLY A 73 -2.12 -14.11 30.60
CA GLY A 73 -2.05 -13.51 31.94
C GLY A 73 -0.79 -12.69 32.20
N VAL A 74 0.05 -12.44 31.19
CA VAL A 74 1.29 -11.64 31.31
C VAL A 74 1.13 -10.27 30.66
N PRO A 75 1.92 -9.26 31.07
CA PRO A 75 1.96 -7.98 30.36
C PRO A 75 2.41 -8.13 28.91
N ILE A 76 1.74 -7.42 27.98
CA ILE A 76 2.07 -7.39 26.56
C ILE A 76 2.29 -5.94 26.11
N GLY A 77 3.42 -5.69 25.45
CA GLY A 77 3.73 -4.44 24.77
C GLY A 77 3.41 -4.54 23.27
N LEU A 78 2.82 -3.49 22.71
CA LEU A 78 2.50 -3.36 21.29
C LEU A 78 3.16 -2.13 20.69
N ILE A 79 3.86 -2.33 19.57
CA ILE A 79 4.40 -1.27 18.74
C ILE A 79 3.56 -1.21 17.45
N GLN A 80 2.93 -0.08 17.19
CA GLN A 80 2.29 0.20 15.91
C GLN A 80 3.25 1.00 15.03
N ALA A 81 3.80 0.35 13.99
CA ALA A 81 4.46 1.01 12.87
C ALA A 81 3.63 0.74 11.61
N SER A 82 2.82 1.71 11.22
CA SER A 82 1.87 1.58 10.11
C SER A 82 1.70 2.92 9.43
N TRP A 83 1.54 2.93 8.10
CA TRP A 83 1.13 4.10 7.34
C TRP A 83 0.22 3.64 6.20
N GLY A 84 -1.02 4.11 6.15
CA GLY A 84 -1.98 3.78 5.09
C GLY A 84 -1.46 4.07 3.68
N GLY A 85 -1.82 3.22 2.73
CA GLY A 85 -1.46 3.37 1.31
C GLY A 85 -0.05 2.92 0.94
N SER A 86 0.79 2.49 1.90
CA SER A 86 2.17 2.10 1.60
C SER A 86 2.31 0.80 0.81
N ASN A 87 3.25 0.81 -0.13
CA ASN A 87 3.79 -0.35 -0.83
C ASN A 87 4.76 -1.12 0.10
N ILE A 88 4.89 -2.44 -0.08
CA ILE A 88 5.78 -3.28 0.76
C ILE A 88 7.26 -2.90 0.62
N GLU A 89 7.68 -2.43 -0.55
CA GLU A 89 9.02 -1.96 -0.91
C GLU A 89 9.54 -0.89 0.07
N ALA A 90 8.64 -0.03 0.54
CA ALA A 90 8.95 1.03 1.50
C ALA A 90 9.38 0.48 2.87
N TRP A 91 9.04 -0.77 3.19
CA TRP A 91 9.25 -1.43 4.50
C TRP A 91 10.41 -2.44 4.51
N ILE A 92 11.16 -2.54 3.42
CA ILE A 92 12.31 -3.45 3.26
C ILE A 92 13.62 -2.67 3.41
N ALA A 93 14.62 -3.22 4.10
CA ALA A 93 15.95 -2.60 4.19
C ALA A 93 16.62 -2.49 2.81
N ALA A 94 17.39 -1.42 2.58
CA ALA A 94 18.01 -1.09 1.29
C ALA A 94 18.77 -2.28 0.68
N ASP A 95 19.64 -2.92 1.47
CA ASP A 95 20.49 -4.00 0.97
C ASP A 95 19.70 -5.26 0.63
N ALA A 96 18.59 -5.51 1.34
CA ALA A 96 17.72 -6.64 1.05
C ALA A 96 16.92 -6.39 -0.23
N LEU A 97 16.36 -5.20 -0.37
CA LEU A 97 15.59 -4.80 -1.54
C LEU A 97 16.44 -4.76 -2.81
N ALA A 98 17.67 -4.22 -2.74
CA ALA A 98 18.57 -4.12 -3.89
C ALA A 98 19.02 -5.47 -4.49
N ARG A 99 18.80 -6.59 -3.78
CA ARG A 99 19.08 -7.95 -4.27
C ARG A 99 17.92 -8.55 -5.06
N LEU A 100 16.74 -7.92 -5.03
CA LEU A 100 15.62 -8.29 -5.88
C LEU A 100 15.78 -7.63 -7.26
N ASP A 101 15.48 -8.39 -8.30
CA ASP A 101 15.50 -7.90 -9.67
C ASP A 101 14.61 -6.66 -9.81
N GLY A 102 15.11 -5.63 -10.51
CA GLY A 102 14.36 -4.39 -10.75
C GLY A 102 14.54 -3.28 -9.72
N HIS A 103 15.11 -3.55 -8.53
CA HIS A 103 15.16 -2.55 -7.44
C HIS A 103 16.54 -1.91 -7.19
N ALA A 104 17.64 -2.49 -7.70
CA ALA A 104 19.00 -2.01 -7.42
C ALA A 104 19.21 -0.53 -7.79
N ASP A 105 18.67 -0.09 -8.93
CA ASP A 105 18.78 1.28 -9.42
C ASP A 105 18.01 2.28 -8.54
N ALA A 106 16.81 1.91 -8.10
CA ALA A 106 15.96 2.73 -7.25
C ALA A 106 16.59 2.91 -5.86
N VAL A 107 17.14 1.83 -5.28
CA VAL A 107 17.93 1.90 -4.04
C VAL A 107 19.19 2.77 -4.23
N ALA A 108 19.91 2.63 -5.34
CA ALA A 108 21.09 3.45 -5.63
C ALA A 108 20.72 4.94 -5.76
N LEU A 109 19.58 5.25 -6.39
CA LEU A 109 19.05 6.60 -6.54
C LEU A 109 18.60 7.19 -5.20
N ASN A 110 18.03 6.39 -4.29
CA ASN A 110 17.75 6.82 -2.91
C ASN A 110 19.03 7.15 -2.13
N ARG A 111 20.07 6.33 -2.27
CA ARG A 111 21.40 6.62 -1.70
C ARG A 111 22.01 7.88 -2.29
N LEU A 112 21.75 8.19 -3.57
CA LEU A 112 22.14 9.46 -4.18
C LEU A 112 21.33 10.61 -3.58
N TYR A 113 20.03 10.45 -3.43
CA TYR A 113 19.16 11.47 -2.84
C TYR A 113 19.60 11.85 -1.42
N ALA A 114 20.06 10.88 -0.62
CA ALA A 114 20.60 11.15 0.71
C ALA A 114 21.85 12.04 0.72
N ARG A 115 22.73 11.92 -0.27
CA ARG A 115 24.03 12.63 -0.34
C ARG A 115 23.98 13.90 -1.19
N ASP A 116 23.18 13.87 -2.25
CA ASP A 116 23.02 14.93 -3.25
C ASP A 116 21.59 14.89 -3.82
N PRO A 117 20.63 15.54 -3.14
CA PRO A 117 19.24 15.61 -3.59
C PRO A 117 19.08 16.26 -4.97
N VAL A 118 19.95 17.19 -5.35
CA VAL A 118 19.87 17.91 -6.64
C VAL A 118 20.22 16.97 -7.79
N ALA A 119 21.32 16.22 -7.66
CA ALA A 119 21.70 15.24 -8.66
C ALA A 119 20.65 14.11 -8.79
N ALA A 120 20.14 13.61 -7.66
CA ALA A 120 19.10 12.59 -7.65
C ALA A 120 17.80 13.07 -8.34
N ARG A 121 17.31 14.26 -8.00
CA ARG A 121 16.12 14.85 -8.65
C ARG A 121 16.34 15.08 -10.14
N THR A 122 17.55 15.47 -10.54
CA THR A 122 17.91 15.62 -11.95
C THR A 122 17.82 14.28 -12.70
N GLN A 123 18.35 13.19 -12.11
CA GLN A 123 18.24 11.85 -12.71
C GLN A 123 16.79 11.36 -12.75
N MET A 124 16.02 11.61 -11.69
CA MET A 124 14.60 11.29 -11.65
C MET A 124 13.82 12.09 -12.71
N ALA A 125 14.18 13.35 -12.92
CA ALA A 125 13.61 14.18 -13.96
C ALA A 125 13.83 13.65 -15.35
N ALA A 126 15.05 13.21 -15.66
CA ALA A 126 15.33 12.58 -16.93
C ALA A 126 14.45 11.34 -17.15
N ARG A 127 14.35 10.45 -16.15
CA ARG A 127 13.46 9.27 -16.22
C ARG A 127 12.00 9.64 -16.44
N TRP A 128 11.53 10.66 -15.73
CA TRP A 128 10.16 11.16 -15.86
C TRP A 128 9.91 11.75 -17.25
N GLN A 129 10.86 12.55 -17.77
CA GLN A 129 10.77 13.16 -19.08
C GLN A 129 10.80 12.10 -20.17
N ASP A 130 11.73 11.14 -20.13
CA ASP A 130 11.79 10.03 -21.09
C ASP A 130 10.48 9.24 -21.13
N TRP A 131 9.89 9.00 -19.95
CA TRP A 131 8.57 8.38 -19.85
C TRP A 131 7.48 9.24 -20.52
N TRP A 132 7.43 10.55 -20.24
CA TRP A 132 6.46 11.46 -20.85
C TRP A 132 6.56 11.44 -22.38
N HIS A 133 7.79 11.48 -22.91
CA HIS A 133 8.04 11.40 -24.34
C HIS A 133 7.60 10.04 -24.93
N GLY A 134 7.73 8.93 -24.18
CA GLY A 134 7.29 7.60 -24.62
C GLY A 134 5.78 7.36 -24.52
N ALA A 135 5.08 8.04 -23.61
CA ALA A 135 3.69 7.75 -23.25
C ALA A 135 2.60 8.46 -24.09
N ALA A 136 2.95 8.96 -25.29
CA ALA A 136 2.08 9.52 -26.33
C ALA A 136 2.05 11.06 -26.55
N GLU A 137 3.00 11.82 -26.01
CA GLU A 137 3.16 13.26 -26.33
C GLU A 137 4.62 13.60 -26.73
N ALA A 138 5.24 12.72 -27.54
CA ALA A 138 6.67 12.64 -27.82
C ALA A 138 7.37 13.94 -28.28
N ALA A 139 6.62 14.91 -28.79
CA ALA A 139 7.16 16.19 -29.26
C ALA A 139 6.97 17.35 -28.25
N SER A 140 6.22 17.15 -27.17
CA SER A 140 5.95 18.21 -26.19
C SER A 140 6.94 18.17 -25.04
N SER A 141 7.43 19.34 -24.64
CA SER A 141 8.18 19.52 -23.39
C SER A 141 7.58 20.66 -22.58
N PRO A 142 6.41 20.45 -21.93
CA PRO A 142 5.69 21.51 -21.22
C PRO A 142 6.49 22.17 -20.10
N TRP A 143 7.57 21.53 -19.62
CA TRP A 143 8.51 22.11 -18.67
C TRP A 143 9.46 23.17 -19.27
N ILE A 144 9.59 23.23 -20.60
CA ILE A 144 10.42 24.19 -21.34
C ILE A 144 9.55 25.33 -21.86
N ASP A 145 8.52 25.00 -22.64
CA ASP A 145 7.57 25.95 -23.25
C ASP A 145 6.12 25.45 -23.13
N ASP A 146 5.19 26.03 -23.89
CA ASP A 146 3.77 25.65 -23.85
C ASP A 146 3.52 24.21 -24.34
N GLY A 147 4.48 23.58 -25.02
CA GLY A 147 4.42 22.16 -25.43
C GLY A 147 3.29 21.83 -26.40
N GLY A 148 2.69 22.83 -27.05
CA GLY A 148 1.51 22.65 -27.92
C GLY A 148 0.22 22.30 -27.16
N LEU A 149 0.21 22.36 -25.82
CA LEU A 149 -0.96 22.06 -25.01
C LEU A 149 -1.97 23.23 -25.01
N ALA A 150 -3.25 22.91 -24.79
CA ALA A 150 -4.33 23.89 -24.70
C ALA A 150 -4.41 24.49 -23.28
N TRP A 151 -3.59 25.51 -23.01
CA TRP A 151 -3.53 26.19 -21.71
C TRP A 151 -4.76 27.08 -21.44
N GLN A 152 -5.29 27.00 -20.22
CA GLN A 152 -6.40 27.81 -19.73
C GLN A 152 -6.09 28.39 -18.34
N PRO A 153 -6.65 29.55 -17.96
CA PRO A 153 -6.47 30.07 -16.60
C PRO A 153 -7.00 29.10 -15.54
N VAL A 154 -6.27 28.94 -14.43
CA VAL A 154 -6.77 28.16 -13.29
C VAL A 154 -8.00 28.83 -12.67
N PRO A 155 -9.12 28.09 -12.50
CA PRO A 155 -10.28 28.60 -11.78
C PRO A 155 -9.97 28.85 -10.30
N MET A 156 -10.26 30.07 -9.83
CA MET A 156 -10.08 30.47 -8.43
C MET A 156 -11.37 30.27 -7.61
N PRO A 157 -11.28 30.09 -6.27
CA PRO A 157 -10.05 29.86 -5.50
C PRO A 157 -9.45 28.47 -5.77
N TRP A 158 -8.20 28.26 -5.36
CA TRP A 158 -7.57 26.94 -5.40
C TRP A 158 -8.41 25.89 -4.67
N ARG A 159 -8.64 24.77 -5.35
CA ARG A 159 -9.44 23.63 -4.90
C ARG A 159 -9.22 22.48 -5.87
N ASP A 160 -9.75 21.31 -5.49
CA ASP A 160 -9.81 20.12 -6.33
C ASP A 160 -10.25 20.46 -7.76
N TRP A 161 -9.45 20.07 -8.76
CA TRP A 161 -9.76 20.33 -10.17
C TRP A 161 -11.09 19.71 -10.61
N LYS A 162 -11.56 18.67 -9.92
CA LYS A 162 -12.83 18.01 -10.21
C LYS A 162 -14.02 18.90 -9.87
N THR A 163 -13.81 19.89 -9.00
CA THR A 163 -14.83 20.83 -8.54
C THR A 163 -14.80 22.18 -9.28
N TRP A 164 -13.95 22.32 -10.29
CA TRP A 164 -13.84 23.55 -11.08
C TRP A 164 -15.04 23.83 -12.00
N GLY A 165 -15.95 22.87 -12.17
CA GLY A 165 -17.06 22.98 -13.13
C GLY A 165 -16.64 22.75 -14.58
N VAL A 166 -15.40 22.28 -14.82
CA VAL A 166 -14.90 21.86 -16.13
C VAL A 166 -15.30 20.41 -16.36
N THR A 167 -16.22 20.15 -17.29
CA THR A 167 -16.78 18.81 -17.55
C THR A 167 -15.70 17.75 -17.74
N ALA A 168 -14.66 18.06 -18.52
CA ALA A 168 -13.55 17.14 -18.79
C ALA A 168 -12.74 16.73 -17.54
N LEU A 169 -12.73 17.57 -16.49
CA LEU A 169 -12.00 17.32 -15.25
C LEU A 169 -12.86 16.71 -14.14
N SER A 170 -14.19 16.75 -14.25
CA SER A 170 -15.12 16.35 -13.17
C SER A 170 -14.91 14.94 -12.60
N ASN A 171 -14.37 14.03 -13.40
CA ASN A 171 -14.01 12.66 -12.99
C ASN A 171 -12.62 12.23 -13.49
N TYR A 172 -11.75 13.20 -13.80
CA TYR A 172 -10.46 12.92 -14.43
C TYR A 172 -9.41 12.48 -13.41
N ASN A 173 -8.85 11.30 -13.62
CA ASN A 173 -7.62 10.81 -13.00
C ASN A 173 -6.55 10.76 -14.08
N GLY A 174 -5.39 11.35 -13.83
CA GLY A 174 -4.34 11.51 -14.81
C GLY A 174 -3.45 12.71 -14.48
N ILE A 175 -2.78 13.22 -15.52
CA ILE A 175 -1.87 14.36 -15.41
C ILE A 175 -2.60 15.65 -15.76
N VAL A 176 -2.41 16.68 -14.95
CA VAL A 176 -2.71 18.07 -15.31
C VAL A 176 -1.44 18.89 -15.14
N TRP A 177 -1.10 19.65 -16.17
CA TRP A 177 0.01 20.59 -16.18
C TRP A 177 -0.42 21.93 -15.60
N PHE A 178 0.50 22.60 -14.92
CA PHE A 178 0.33 23.96 -14.40
C PHE A 178 1.55 24.80 -14.77
N ASP A 179 1.34 26.07 -15.10
CA ASP A 179 2.44 27.01 -15.27
C ASP A 179 2.14 28.43 -14.82
N ARG A 180 3.19 29.15 -14.45
CA ARG A 180 3.17 30.57 -14.11
C ARG A 180 4.55 31.18 -14.35
N SER A 181 4.57 32.41 -14.84
CA SER A 181 5.80 33.19 -14.98
C SER A 181 5.83 34.38 -14.02
N VAL A 182 7.03 34.77 -13.61
CA VAL A 182 7.29 35.95 -12.77
C VAL A 182 8.51 36.70 -13.27
N GLU A 183 8.44 38.03 -13.27
CA GLU A 183 9.56 38.91 -13.61
C GLU A 183 10.40 39.20 -12.36
N LEU A 184 11.72 39.01 -12.47
CA LEU A 184 12.67 39.27 -11.39
C LEU A 184 13.68 40.34 -11.80
N THR A 185 14.02 41.22 -10.87
CA THR A 185 15.16 42.13 -11.04
C THR A 185 16.48 41.34 -11.09
N PRO A 186 17.58 41.92 -11.61
CA PRO A 186 18.90 41.27 -11.56
C PRO A 186 19.33 40.85 -10.16
N ALA A 187 19.04 41.67 -9.14
CA ALA A 187 19.36 41.36 -7.75
C ALA A 187 18.54 40.18 -7.20
N GLN A 188 17.26 40.07 -7.59
CA GLN A 188 16.41 38.94 -7.19
C GLN A 188 16.79 37.65 -7.91
N GLY A 189 17.05 37.72 -9.23
CA GLY A 189 17.37 36.57 -10.06
C GLY A 189 18.72 35.90 -9.75
N ALA A 190 19.64 36.60 -9.08
CA ALA A 190 20.93 36.06 -8.66
C ALA A 190 20.87 35.26 -7.34
N GLN A 191 19.77 35.38 -6.58
CA GLN A 191 19.67 34.77 -5.26
C GLN A 191 19.28 33.29 -5.32
N PRO A 192 19.74 32.47 -4.35
CA PRO A 192 19.03 31.24 -4.03
C PRO A 192 17.65 31.58 -3.46
N ALA A 193 16.73 30.64 -3.57
CA ALA A 193 15.35 30.86 -3.16
C ALA A 193 14.69 29.56 -2.69
N THR A 194 13.45 29.66 -2.23
CA THR A 194 12.57 28.54 -1.98
C THR A 194 11.24 28.78 -2.70
N LEU A 195 10.80 27.80 -3.48
CA LEU A 195 9.51 27.79 -4.15
C LEU A 195 8.50 27.05 -3.26
N ASP A 196 7.59 27.79 -2.64
CA ASP A 196 6.46 27.25 -1.90
C ASP A 196 5.26 27.13 -2.85
N LEU A 197 4.66 25.95 -2.94
CA LEU A 197 3.56 25.66 -3.88
C LEU A 197 2.21 25.40 -3.18
N GLY A 198 2.17 25.53 -1.85
CA GLY A 198 0.98 25.16 -1.07
C GLY A 198 0.70 23.66 -1.14
N ALA A 199 -0.52 23.27 -0.76
CA ALA A 199 -0.96 21.88 -0.76
C ALA A 199 -1.19 21.37 -2.19
N ILE A 200 -0.55 20.25 -2.52
CA ILE A 200 -0.72 19.52 -3.78
C ILE A 200 -1.20 18.11 -3.46
N ASP A 201 -2.11 17.58 -4.29
CA ASP A 201 -2.51 16.18 -4.21
C ASP A 201 -1.54 15.23 -4.91
N GLU A 202 -1.33 14.08 -4.27
CA GLU A 202 -0.56 12.95 -4.76
C GLU A 202 0.83 13.31 -5.27
N ILE A 203 1.10 13.25 -6.59
CA ILE A 203 2.44 13.31 -7.15
C ILE A 203 2.62 14.59 -7.94
N ASP A 204 3.65 15.37 -7.59
CA ASP A 204 4.11 16.49 -8.40
C ASP A 204 5.50 16.23 -8.97
N MET A 205 5.74 16.81 -10.15
CA MET A 205 7.07 17.07 -10.68
C MET A 205 7.13 18.55 -11.08
N SER A 206 8.17 19.25 -10.64
CA SER A 206 8.27 20.70 -10.70
C SER A 206 9.57 21.16 -11.34
N TRP A 207 9.47 22.15 -12.22
CA TRP A 207 10.58 22.77 -12.93
C TRP A 207 10.55 24.29 -12.80
N VAL A 208 11.74 24.90 -12.82
CA VAL A 208 11.94 26.35 -12.94
C VAL A 208 12.89 26.60 -14.10
N ASN A 209 12.45 27.35 -15.10
CA ASN A 209 13.22 27.61 -16.33
C ASN A 209 13.72 26.32 -17.01
N GLY A 210 12.90 25.28 -17.05
CA GLY A 210 13.25 23.96 -17.60
C GLY A 210 14.14 23.09 -16.71
N LYS A 211 14.68 23.61 -15.60
CA LYS A 211 15.48 22.84 -14.63
C LYS A 211 14.57 22.19 -13.61
N ALA A 212 14.73 20.89 -13.38
CA ALA A 212 13.96 20.19 -12.35
C ALA A 212 14.38 20.68 -10.95
N VAL A 213 13.39 20.98 -10.11
CA VAL A 213 13.62 21.53 -8.77
C VAL A 213 13.06 20.67 -7.65
N GLY A 214 12.04 19.86 -7.96
CA GLY A 214 11.35 19.08 -6.95
C GLY A 214 10.37 18.08 -7.52
N ASN A 215 10.15 17.05 -6.74
CA ASN A 215 9.08 16.08 -6.91
C ASN A 215 8.81 15.45 -5.55
N SER A 216 7.54 15.18 -5.27
CA SER A 216 7.13 14.66 -3.98
C SER A 216 5.83 13.87 -4.12
N PHE A 217 5.48 13.18 -3.03
CA PHE A 217 4.24 12.46 -2.87
C PHE A 217 3.51 12.91 -1.59
N GLY A 218 2.19 13.03 -1.63
CA GLY A 218 1.33 13.15 -0.45
C GLY A 218 -0.01 13.78 -0.75
N TRP A 219 -1.06 13.37 -0.02
CA TRP A 219 -2.43 13.86 -0.21
C TRP A 219 -2.61 15.25 0.41
N ALA A 220 -3.06 16.20 -0.40
CA ALA A 220 -3.23 17.61 -0.04
C ALA A 220 -2.11 18.17 0.86
N THR A 221 -0.86 17.80 0.58
CA THR A 221 0.27 18.07 1.47
C THR A 221 1.09 19.24 0.93
N PRO A 222 1.49 20.23 1.77
CA PRO A 222 2.29 21.36 1.33
C PRO A 222 3.60 20.94 0.64
N ARG A 223 3.97 21.63 -0.45
CA ARG A 223 5.24 21.44 -1.17
C ARG A 223 6.12 22.68 -1.07
N SER A 224 7.40 22.47 -0.84
CA SER A 224 8.41 23.51 -0.76
C SER A 224 9.74 23.00 -1.30
N TYR A 225 10.33 23.71 -2.27
CA TYR A 225 11.54 23.29 -2.96
C TYR A 225 12.64 24.35 -2.91
N THR A 226 13.80 23.97 -2.40
CA THR A 226 14.99 24.83 -2.41
C THR A 226 15.52 24.98 -3.83
N LEU A 227 15.75 26.23 -4.23
CA LEU A 227 16.30 26.62 -5.52
C LEU A 227 17.75 27.08 -5.32
N PRO A 228 18.74 26.32 -5.81
CA PRO A 228 20.14 26.75 -5.72
C PRO A 228 20.40 28.00 -6.59
N PRO A 229 21.50 28.73 -6.35
CA PRO A 229 21.91 29.84 -7.20
C PRO A 229 22.02 29.42 -8.67
N GLY A 230 21.58 30.28 -9.59
CA GLY A 230 21.56 30.00 -11.03
C GLY A 230 20.34 29.20 -11.52
N THR A 231 19.39 28.86 -10.64
CA THR A 231 18.06 28.38 -11.05
C THR A 231 17.18 29.52 -11.57
N LEU A 232 17.22 30.67 -10.89
CA LEU A 232 16.56 31.90 -11.28
C LEU A 232 17.46 32.74 -12.20
N ARG A 233 16.86 33.72 -12.89
CA ARG A 233 17.56 34.69 -13.74
C ARG A 233 16.89 36.07 -13.67
N ALA A 234 17.59 37.11 -14.12
CA ALA A 234 16.97 38.41 -14.36
C ALA A 234 15.89 38.31 -15.46
N GLY A 235 14.81 39.06 -15.33
CA GLY A 235 13.65 39.02 -16.23
C GLY A 235 12.75 37.82 -15.95
N SER A 236 12.23 37.21 -17.01
CA SER A 236 11.18 36.20 -16.92
C SER A 236 11.68 34.86 -16.40
N ASN A 237 11.00 34.36 -15.36
CA ASN A 237 11.20 33.04 -14.77
C ASN A 237 9.89 32.25 -14.83
N ARG A 238 9.92 31.08 -15.48
CA ARG A 238 8.74 30.20 -15.61
C ARG A 238 8.82 29.04 -14.62
N MET A 239 7.76 28.85 -13.86
CA MET A 239 7.51 27.68 -13.04
C MET A 239 6.52 26.79 -13.78
N ALA A 240 6.89 25.52 -13.99
CA ALA A 240 6.04 24.52 -14.61
C ALA A 240 5.91 23.31 -13.68
N LEU A 241 4.72 22.74 -13.58
CA LEU A 241 4.43 21.58 -12.76
C LEU A 241 3.60 20.57 -13.55
N SER A 242 3.90 19.30 -13.36
CA SER A 242 2.98 18.21 -13.69
C SER A 242 2.45 17.66 -12.38
N ILE A 243 1.13 17.53 -12.26
CA ILE A 243 0.48 16.91 -11.11
C ILE A 243 -0.28 15.69 -11.61
N TYR A 244 0.04 14.53 -11.06
CA TYR A 244 -0.64 13.27 -11.32
C TYR A 244 -1.54 12.90 -10.15
N SER A 245 -2.81 12.62 -10.43
CA SER A 245 -3.77 12.03 -9.50
C SER A 245 -4.28 10.70 -10.04
N ALA A 246 -4.09 9.63 -9.29
CA ALA A 246 -4.56 8.28 -9.58
C ALA A 246 -6.03 8.08 -9.23
N TRP A 247 -6.53 8.73 -8.18
CA TRP A 247 -7.91 8.64 -7.70
C TRP A 247 -8.26 9.81 -6.76
N GLY A 248 -9.51 9.92 -6.34
CA GLY A 248 -9.88 10.87 -5.27
C GLY A 248 -9.88 12.32 -5.73
N LEU A 249 -9.08 13.19 -5.09
CA LEU A 249 -8.97 14.61 -5.41
C LEU A 249 -7.85 14.82 -6.46
N GLY A 250 -7.70 16.04 -6.99
CA GLY A 250 -6.54 16.35 -7.84
C GLY A 250 -6.19 17.83 -7.90
N GLY A 251 -4.90 18.11 -8.07
CA GLY A 251 -4.37 19.45 -8.34
C GLY A 251 -3.80 20.17 -7.12
N MET A 252 -3.80 21.50 -7.18
CA MET A 252 -3.28 22.39 -6.14
C MET A 252 -4.46 22.99 -5.34
N PHE A 253 -4.44 22.87 -4.01
CA PHE A 253 -5.50 23.36 -3.12
C PHE A 253 -5.15 24.67 -2.40
N GLY A 254 -3.93 25.17 -2.57
CA GLY A 254 -3.45 26.36 -1.87
C GLY A 254 -3.16 26.09 -0.38
N PRO A 255 -3.47 27.04 0.52
CA PRO A 255 -4.07 28.34 0.25
C PRO A 255 -3.18 29.20 -0.66
N ASP A 256 -3.79 30.09 -1.44
CA ASP A 256 -3.14 31.05 -2.35
C ASP A 256 -2.00 31.83 -1.67
N ASN A 257 -2.24 32.28 -0.44
CA ASN A 257 -1.27 33.05 0.35
C ASN A 257 -0.02 32.24 0.75
N ALA A 258 -0.05 30.90 0.65
CA ALA A 258 1.10 30.03 0.91
C ALA A 258 2.00 29.90 -0.33
N ILE A 259 1.46 30.10 -1.54
CA ILE A 259 2.18 29.92 -2.80
C ILE A 259 3.04 31.15 -3.10
N ALA A 260 4.36 31.00 -3.08
CA ALA A 260 5.29 32.11 -3.27
C ALA A 260 6.72 31.67 -3.58
N LEU A 261 7.51 32.60 -4.10
CA LEU A 261 8.95 32.51 -4.14
C LEU A 261 9.54 33.29 -2.95
N LYS A 262 10.25 32.60 -2.05
CA LYS A 262 10.99 33.21 -0.93
C LYS A 262 12.46 33.33 -1.29
N LEU A 263 12.97 34.54 -1.41
CA LEU A 263 14.39 34.81 -1.69
C LEU A 263 15.21 34.76 -0.40
N ALA A 264 16.53 34.60 -0.55
CA ALA A 264 17.44 34.48 0.58
C ALA A 264 17.51 35.74 1.47
N ASP A 265 17.24 36.92 0.91
CA ASP A 265 17.13 38.19 1.65
C ASP A 265 15.82 38.35 2.46
N GLY A 266 14.94 37.34 2.42
CA GLY A 266 13.64 37.35 3.09
C GLY A 266 12.50 37.92 2.25
N THR A 267 12.79 38.45 1.05
CA THR A 267 11.75 38.92 0.12
C THR A 267 10.83 37.76 -0.24
N ARG A 268 9.52 38.00 -0.13
CA ARG A 268 8.47 37.05 -0.52
C ARG A 268 7.73 37.60 -1.73
N ILE A 269 7.80 36.89 -2.85
CA ILE A 269 7.11 37.22 -4.09
C ILE A 269 5.87 36.33 -4.21
N PRO A 270 4.65 36.87 -4.10
CA PRO A 270 3.42 36.08 -4.14
C PRO A 270 3.20 35.41 -5.50
N LEU A 271 2.83 34.13 -5.46
CA LEU A 271 2.53 33.32 -6.64
C LEU A 271 1.14 32.67 -6.55
N GLY A 272 0.25 33.17 -5.69
CA GLY A 272 -1.06 32.57 -5.43
C GLY A 272 -2.13 32.73 -6.52
N GLU A 273 -1.90 33.55 -7.54
CA GLU A 273 -2.87 33.81 -8.61
C GLU A 273 -2.25 33.55 -9.98
N GLY A 274 -2.98 33.81 -11.08
CA GLY A 274 -2.47 33.86 -12.47
C GLY A 274 -1.66 32.65 -12.93
N TRP A 275 -2.04 31.46 -12.47
CA TRP A 275 -1.58 30.19 -13.04
C TRP A 275 -2.45 29.81 -14.23
N ARG A 276 -1.86 29.07 -15.18
CA ARG A 276 -2.60 28.35 -16.21
C ARG A 276 -2.51 26.85 -15.93
N TYR A 277 -3.48 26.10 -16.45
CA TYR A 277 -3.44 24.65 -16.49
C TYR A 277 -3.63 24.12 -17.92
N ALA A 278 -3.17 22.91 -18.18
CA ALA A 278 -3.44 22.20 -19.41
C ALA A 278 -3.59 20.69 -19.18
N MET A 279 -4.45 20.05 -19.98
CA MET A 279 -4.59 18.60 -19.99
C MET A 279 -3.83 18.00 -21.19
N PRO A 280 -3.21 16.82 -21.04
CA PRO A 280 -2.73 16.05 -22.19
C PRO A 280 -3.90 15.67 -23.12
N THR A 281 -3.60 15.38 -24.39
CA THR A 281 -4.65 15.03 -25.37
C THR A 281 -5.26 13.65 -25.12
N ASN A 282 -4.51 12.76 -24.46
CA ASN A 282 -4.95 11.42 -24.09
C ASN A 282 -4.77 11.19 -22.59
N VAL A 283 -5.48 10.21 -22.03
CA VAL A 283 -5.20 9.73 -20.67
C VAL A 283 -3.85 9.03 -20.68
N ILE A 284 -2.88 9.63 -20.00
CA ILE A 284 -1.54 9.08 -19.83
C ILE A 284 -1.51 8.30 -18.50
N GLY A 285 -0.78 7.18 -18.48
CA GLY A 285 -0.64 6.35 -17.28
C GLY A 285 0.09 7.05 -16.12
N ALA A 286 0.35 6.30 -15.05
CA ALA A 286 1.11 6.81 -13.92
C ALA A 286 2.57 7.12 -14.34
N PRO A 287 3.13 8.27 -13.94
CA PRO A 287 4.53 8.54 -14.13
C PRO A 287 5.40 7.62 -13.25
N PRO A 288 6.69 7.46 -13.59
CA PRO A 288 7.65 6.78 -12.71
C PRO A 288 7.63 7.41 -11.31
N ALA A 289 7.52 6.57 -10.28
CA ALA A 289 7.59 7.02 -8.90
C ALA A 289 9.04 7.26 -8.49
N ALA A 290 9.29 8.32 -7.72
CA ALA A 290 10.62 8.53 -7.17
C ALA A 290 10.82 7.64 -5.94
N PRO A 291 12.02 7.05 -5.77
CA PRO A 291 12.24 6.07 -4.71
C PRO A 291 12.18 6.67 -3.30
N TRP A 292 12.25 7.99 -3.15
CA TRP A 292 12.13 8.70 -1.87
C TRP A 292 10.70 9.09 -1.51
N TYR A 293 9.70 8.72 -2.30
CA TYR A 293 8.30 8.90 -1.92
C TYR A 293 8.00 8.14 -0.63
N ALA A 294 7.24 8.76 0.27
CA ALA A 294 7.06 8.22 1.62
C ALA A 294 6.43 6.82 1.59
N ILE A 295 5.24 6.69 1.00
CA ILE A 295 4.47 5.44 1.00
C ILE A 295 4.60 4.63 -0.29
N GLY A 296 4.85 5.29 -1.43
CA GLY A 296 5.01 4.64 -2.73
C GLY A 296 6.48 4.45 -3.17
N GLY A 297 7.44 4.87 -2.35
CA GLY A 297 8.87 4.72 -2.63
C GLY A 297 9.46 3.43 -2.05
N GLU A 298 10.77 3.39 -1.98
CA GLU A 298 11.54 2.21 -1.58
C GLU A 298 12.32 2.48 -0.29
N THR A 299 12.35 1.52 0.65
CA THR A 299 13.13 1.56 1.90
C THR A 299 12.77 2.68 2.91
N GLY A 300 12.14 3.78 2.48
CA GLY A 300 12.00 5.00 3.27
C GLY A 300 11.33 4.82 4.62
N LEU A 301 10.28 4.01 4.69
CA LEU A 301 9.56 3.71 5.94
C LEU A 301 10.33 2.74 6.82
N PHE A 302 11.02 1.75 6.25
CA PHE A 302 11.93 0.90 7.02
C PHE A 302 12.94 1.76 7.78
N ASN A 303 13.61 2.65 7.05
CA ASN A 303 14.65 3.52 7.58
C ASN A 303 14.20 4.40 8.75
N ALA A 304 12.99 4.97 8.67
CA ALA A 304 12.50 5.95 9.63
C ALA A 304 11.58 5.37 10.72
N MET A 305 10.91 4.25 10.45
CA MET A 305 9.90 3.67 11.36
C MET A 305 10.30 2.31 11.93
N ILE A 306 11.08 1.49 11.21
CA ILE A 306 11.48 0.13 11.64
C ILE A 306 12.92 0.09 12.17
N ALA A 307 13.88 0.74 11.50
CA ALA A 307 15.27 0.74 11.95
C ALA A 307 15.46 1.29 13.38
N PRO A 308 14.76 2.36 13.81
CA PRO A 308 14.89 2.90 15.17
C PRO A 308 14.38 1.96 16.28
N ILE A 309 13.42 1.05 15.99
CA ILE A 309 12.93 0.09 16.98
C ILE A 309 13.85 -1.12 17.17
N GLY A 310 14.89 -1.31 16.34
CA GLY A 310 15.66 -2.55 16.39
C GLY A 310 16.63 -2.69 17.56
N SER A 311 16.55 -1.84 18.59
CA SER A 311 17.10 -2.12 19.92
C SER A 311 16.16 -2.92 20.82
N TYR A 312 14.87 -3.03 20.46
CA TYR A 312 13.90 -3.86 21.17
C TYR A 312 14.06 -5.34 20.80
N ALA A 313 13.93 -6.21 21.79
CA ALA A 313 13.66 -7.62 21.55
C ALA A 313 12.18 -7.79 21.13
N ILE A 314 11.94 -8.16 19.88
CA ILE A 314 10.59 -8.34 19.33
C ILE A 314 10.23 -9.82 19.36
N LYS A 315 9.15 -10.16 20.07
CA LYS A 315 8.69 -11.56 20.20
C LYS A 315 8.04 -12.10 18.92
N ALA A 316 7.34 -11.25 18.18
CA ALA A 316 6.71 -11.55 16.90
C ALA A 316 6.32 -10.24 16.19
N ALA A 317 6.16 -10.30 14.87
CA ALA A 317 5.65 -9.20 14.06
C ALA A 317 4.32 -9.57 13.40
N ALA A 318 3.41 -8.62 13.26
CA ALA A 318 2.18 -8.77 12.49
C ALA A 318 2.21 -7.85 11.26
N TRP A 319 2.12 -8.43 10.08
CA TRP A 319 2.11 -7.74 8.79
C TRP A 319 0.71 -7.77 8.20
N TYR A 320 0.12 -6.59 7.99
CA TYR A 320 -1.17 -6.45 7.33
C TYR A 320 -1.09 -5.32 6.30
N GLN A 321 -0.78 -5.72 5.07
CA GLN A 321 -0.64 -4.87 3.89
C GLN A 321 -0.77 -5.79 2.66
N GLY A 322 -1.10 -5.18 1.53
CA GLY A 322 -1.01 -5.78 0.19
C GLY A 322 -1.82 -5.01 -0.85
N GLU A 323 -2.75 -4.19 -0.38
CA GLU A 323 -3.72 -3.43 -1.16
C GLU A 323 -3.03 -2.59 -2.25
N SER A 324 -2.00 -1.83 -1.87
CA SER A 324 -1.26 -0.96 -2.80
C SER A 324 -0.37 -1.71 -3.79
N ASN A 325 -0.09 -3.00 -3.58
CA ASN A 325 0.69 -3.83 -4.51
C ASN A 325 -0.20 -4.66 -5.46
N THR A 326 -1.53 -4.53 -5.41
CA THR A 326 -2.43 -5.32 -6.26
C THR A 326 -2.27 -5.02 -7.75
N GLY A 327 -1.76 -3.84 -8.11
CA GLY A 327 -1.39 -3.51 -9.49
C GLY A 327 -0.14 -4.23 -10.02
N ASN A 328 0.75 -4.69 -9.13
CA ASN A 328 1.97 -5.44 -9.46
C ASN A 328 2.09 -6.73 -8.60
N ALA A 329 1.01 -7.52 -8.57
CA ALA A 329 0.89 -8.65 -7.66
C ALA A 329 1.92 -9.77 -7.88
N SER A 330 2.53 -9.88 -9.07
CA SER A 330 3.49 -10.94 -9.43
C SER A 330 4.76 -10.91 -8.58
N GLU A 331 5.19 -9.74 -8.13
CA GLU A 331 6.41 -9.58 -7.33
C GLU A 331 6.16 -9.75 -5.83
N TYR A 332 4.89 -9.70 -5.39
CA TYR A 332 4.54 -9.57 -3.99
C TYR A 332 5.07 -10.72 -3.11
N ALA A 333 5.11 -11.95 -3.62
CA ALA A 333 5.63 -13.09 -2.86
C ALA A 333 7.13 -12.93 -2.56
N ALA A 334 7.93 -12.49 -3.55
CA ALA A 334 9.37 -12.27 -3.40
C ALA A 334 9.65 -11.08 -2.48
N LEU A 335 8.87 -10.01 -2.62
CA LEU A 335 8.93 -8.84 -1.73
C LEU A 335 8.59 -9.21 -0.28
N LEU A 336 7.53 -10.01 -0.07
CA LEU A 336 7.14 -10.45 1.28
C LEU A 336 8.18 -11.38 1.90
N ASP A 337 8.76 -12.31 1.13
CA ASP A 337 9.86 -13.15 1.58
C ASP A 337 11.10 -12.31 1.95
N THR A 338 11.42 -11.29 1.16
CA THR A 338 12.53 -10.37 1.39
C THR A 338 12.31 -9.45 2.59
N MET A 339 11.08 -8.96 2.79
CA MET A 339 10.70 -8.18 3.97
C MET A 339 10.89 -8.99 5.26
N LYS A 340 10.34 -10.21 5.31
CA LYS A 340 10.51 -11.11 6.45
C LYS A 340 11.98 -11.39 6.74
N ALA A 341 12.79 -11.68 5.71
CA ALA A 341 14.23 -11.91 5.86
C ALA A 341 14.98 -10.66 6.35
N SER A 342 14.64 -9.48 5.82
CA SER A 342 15.19 -8.20 6.24
C SER A 342 14.90 -7.90 7.71
N TRP A 343 13.66 -8.16 8.16
CA TRP A 343 13.29 -7.96 9.56
C TRP A 343 13.93 -9.00 10.48
N ARG A 344 14.07 -10.25 10.05
CA ARG A 344 14.83 -11.28 10.78
C ARG A 344 16.30 -10.91 10.95
N ALA A 345 16.92 -10.32 9.93
CA ALA A 345 18.28 -9.80 10.05
C ALA A 345 18.40 -8.69 11.11
N ARG A 346 17.31 -7.93 11.35
CA ARG A 346 17.29 -6.84 12.34
C ARG A 346 16.93 -7.30 13.76
N PHE A 347 15.94 -8.18 13.89
CA PHE A 347 15.32 -8.53 15.18
C PHE A 347 15.61 -9.96 15.65
N GLY A 348 16.20 -10.81 14.80
CA GLY A 348 16.55 -12.20 15.11
C GLY A 348 16.11 -13.17 14.01
N ALA A 349 16.96 -14.16 13.71
CA ALA A 349 16.77 -15.11 12.60
C ALA A 349 15.43 -15.87 12.67
N ASP A 350 14.95 -16.14 13.88
CA ASP A 350 13.73 -16.91 14.13
C ASP A 350 12.50 -16.03 14.40
N LEU A 351 12.55 -14.72 14.10
CA LEU A 351 11.42 -13.81 14.31
C LEU A 351 10.15 -14.38 13.65
N PRO A 352 9.10 -14.70 14.44
CA PRO A 352 7.83 -15.12 13.90
C PRO A 352 7.11 -13.96 13.22
N VAL A 353 6.58 -14.19 12.01
CA VAL A 353 5.81 -13.18 11.26
C VAL A 353 4.39 -13.68 10.96
N LEU A 354 3.40 -12.98 11.50
CA LEU A 354 1.99 -13.23 11.26
C LEU A 354 1.55 -12.36 10.09
N VAL A 355 1.13 -12.96 8.98
CA VAL A 355 0.66 -12.25 7.79
C VAL A 355 -0.86 -12.28 7.75
N VAL A 356 -1.49 -11.12 7.62
CA VAL A 356 -2.93 -11.03 7.38
C VAL A 356 -3.19 -11.10 5.88
N GLN A 357 -3.99 -12.07 5.44
CA GLN A 357 -4.38 -12.18 4.04
C GLN A 357 -5.28 -11.00 3.66
N LEU A 358 -5.24 -10.52 2.41
CA LEU A 358 -6.19 -9.48 2.01
C LEU A 358 -7.66 -9.97 2.12
N PRO A 359 -8.56 -9.15 2.71
CA PRO A 359 -9.97 -9.49 2.83
C PRO A 359 -10.70 -9.38 1.48
N ASN A 360 -12.03 -9.53 1.46
CA ASN A 360 -12.85 -9.12 0.31
C ASN A 360 -12.89 -7.59 0.18
N PHE A 361 -12.67 -7.07 -1.03
CA PHE A 361 -12.86 -5.67 -1.39
C PHE A 361 -12.99 -5.56 -2.91
N GLY A 362 -13.93 -4.75 -3.41
CA GLY A 362 -14.15 -4.55 -4.84
C GLY A 362 -15.38 -5.28 -5.39
N PRO A 363 -15.53 -5.36 -6.72
CA PRO A 363 -16.75 -5.86 -7.35
C PRO A 363 -17.00 -7.34 -7.04
N ALA A 364 -18.29 -7.68 -6.89
CA ALA A 364 -18.71 -9.06 -6.72
C ALA A 364 -18.33 -9.91 -7.94
N VAL A 365 -17.83 -11.11 -7.68
CA VAL A 365 -17.36 -12.02 -8.73
C VAL A 365 -18.53 -12.85 -9.27
N THR A 366 -18.95 -12.57 -10.50
CA THR A 366 -20.06 -13.29 -11.17
C THR A 366 -19.60 -14.24 -12.27
N LYS A 367 -18.33 -14.14 -12.68
CA LYS A 367 -17.65 -15.04 -13.62
C LYS A 367 -16.16 -15.10 -13.26
N PRO A 368 -15.44 -16.17 -13.65
CA PRO A 368 -13.99 -16.23 -13.48
C PRO A 368 -13.31 -15.02 -14.10
N THR A 369 -12.39 -14.42 -13.36
CA THR A 369 -11.72 -13.17 -13.76
C THR A 369 -10.26 -13.17 -13.34
N ARG A 370 -9.47 -12.33 -14.00
CA ARG A 370 -8.17 -11.91 -13.46
C ARG A 370 -8.41 -10.96 -12.30
N SER A 371 -7.55 -11.03 -11.29
CA SER A 371 -7.64 -10.20 -10.09
C SER A 371 -6.27 -10.06 -9.46
N GLY A 372 -5.74 -8.84 -9.46
CA GLY A 372 -4.49 -8.53 -8.74
C GLY A 372 -4.65 -8.71 -7.23
N TRP A 373 -5.85 -8.46 -6.72
CA TRP A 373 -6.20 -8.68 -5.32
C TRP A 373 -6.11 -10.16 -4.92
N ALA A 374 -6.68 -11.07 -5.71
CA ALA A 374 -6.57 -12.50 -5.49
C ALA A 374 -5.13 -13.02 -5.67
N SER A 375 -4.39 -12.48 -6.64
CA SER A 375 -2.96 -12.78 -6.81
C SER A 375 -2.13 -12.40 -5.57
N VAL A 376 -2.40 -11.25 -4.93
CA VAL A 376 -1.75 -10.89 -3.66
C VAL A 376 -2.16 -11.82 -2.53
N ARG A 377 -3.44 -12.22 -2.42
CA ARG A 377 -3.87 -13.23 -1.42
C ARG A 377 -3.13 -14.55 -1.58
N GLU A 378 -2.93 -14.98 -2.82
CA GLU A 378 -2.19 -16.19 -3.15
C GLU A 378 -0.69 -16.03 -2.84
N ALA A 379 -0.10 -14.89 -3.16
CA ALA A 379 1.29 -14.58 -2.79
C ALA A 379 1.51 -14.62 -1.27
N GLN A 380 0.58 -14.07 -0.48
CA GLN A 380 0.59 -14.14 1.00
C GLN A 380 0.50 -15.59 1.49
N ARG A 381 -0.37 -16.41 0.88
CA ARG A 381 -0.50 -17.84 1.19
C ARG A 381 0.79 -18.62 0.87
N GLN A 382 1.35 -18.41 -0.32
CA GLN A 382 2.53 -19.12 -0.77
C GLN A 382 3.78 -18.75 0.04
N SER A 383 3.99 -17.45 0.28
CA SER A 383 5.11 -16.93 1.09
C SER A 383 5.06 -17.46 2.53
N THR A 384 3.86 -17.54 3.12
CA THR A 384 3.71 -18.10 4.49
C THR A 384 3.84 -19.62 4.51
N ALA A 385 3.29 -20.34 3.53
CA ALA A 385 3.35 -21.80 3.49
C ALA A 385 4.79 -22.36 3.34
N ARG A 386 5.70 -21.59 2.74
CA ARG A 386 7.12 -21.96 2.59
C ARG A 386 8.00 -21.61 3.81
N ASP A 387 7.43 -20.91 4.79
CA ASP A 387 8.20 -20.31 5.88
C ASP A 387 7.75 -20.86 7.25
N PRO A 388 8.57 -21.69 7.91
CA PRO A 388 8.20 -22.31 9.19
C PRO A 388 8.07 -21.30 10.33
N HIS A 389 8.58 -20.07 10.17
CA HIS A 389 8.48 -18.98 11.12
C HIS A 389 7.42 -17.96 10.68
N ALA A 390 6.46 -18.35 9.83
CA ALA A 390 5.35 -17.51 9.45
C ALA A 390 4.01 -18.23 9.59
N ALA A 391 2.95 -17.45 9.82
CA ALA A 391 1.58 -17.95 9.83
C ALA A 391 0.66 -16.95 9.13
N LEU A 392 -0.31 -17.48 8.38
CA LEU A 392 -1.33 -16.69 7.73
C LEU A 392 -2.53 -16.53 8.67
N ALA A 393 -3.15 -15.35 8.69
CA ALA A 393 -4.50 -15.13 9.19
C ALA A 393 -5.40 -14.85 7.98
N VAL A 394 -6.20 -15.82 7.55
CA VAL A 394 -7.18 -15.69 6.47
C VAL A 394 -8.28 -14.72 6.91
N THR A 395 -8.68 -13.78 6.06
CA THR A 395 -9.74 -12.79 6.39
C THR A 395 -10.74 -12.58 5.24
N ILE A 396 -10.88 -13.57 4.36
CA ILE A 396 -11.71 -13.47 3.14
C ILE A 396 -13.17 -13.05 3.43
N ASP A 397 -13.73 -13.52 4.53
CA ASP A 397 -15.10 -13.28 5.02
C ASP A 397 -15.23 -12.09 5.99
N LEU A 398 -14.13 -11.41 6.30
CA LEU A 398 -14.12 -10.22 7.17
C LEU A 398 -14.01 -8.91 6.39
N GLY A 399 -14.10 -8.98 5.07
CA GLY A 399 -14.05 -7.83 4.16
C GLY A 399 -15.39 -7.15 3.95
N ASP A 400 -15.33 -6.01 3.27
CA ASP A 400 -16.48 -5.27 2.79
C ASP A 400 -16.25 -4.93 1.31
N PRO A 401 -17.07 -5.43 0.37
CA PRO A 401 -16.94 -5.14 -1.05
C PRO A 401 -16.92 -3.63 -1.37
N ALA A 402 -17.55 -2.79 -0.54
CA ALA A 402 -17.68 -1.35 -0.75
C ALA A 402 -16.68 -0.51 0.05
N GLU A 403 -15.93 -1.09 0.99
CA GLU A 403 -15.03 -0.37 1.89
C GLU A 403 -13.66 -1.06 1.95
N LEU A 404 -12.63 -0.35 1.49
CA LEU A 404 -11.23 -0.84 1.46
C LEU A 404 -10.71 -1.16 2.86
N HIS A 405 -11.22 -0.45 3.87
CA HIS A 405 -10.84 -0.60 5.27
C HIS A 405 -11.97 -1.22 6.10
N PRO A 406 -12.24 -2.53 5.98
CA PRO A 406 -13.37 -3.15 6.67
C PRO A 406 -13.29 -2.97 8.18
N THR A 407 -14.42 -2.61 8.80
CA THR A 407 -14.46 -2.17 10.20
C THR A 407 -14.39 -3.31 11.22
N ASN A 408 -14.63 -4.56 10.81
CA ASN A 408 -14.50 -5.74 11.68
C ASN A 408 -13.03 -6.10 11.98
N LYS A 409 -12.34 -5.22 12.73
CA LYS A 409 -10.96 -5.46 13.17
C LYS A 409 -10.88 -6.41 14.36
N GLN A 410 -11.98 -6.65 15.07
CA GLN A 410 -12.07 -7.67 16.10
C GLN A 410 -11.80 -9.05 15.51
N GLY A 411 -12.49 -9.42 14.43
CA GLY A 411 -12.28 -10.69 13.73
C GLY A 411 -10.84 -10.86 13.26
N VAL A 412 -10.26 -9.81 12.67
CA VAL A 412 -8.86 -9.81 12.23
C VAL A 412 -7.92 -10.03 13.42
N GLY A 413 -8.11 -9.28 14.51
CA GLY A 413 -7.29 -9.40 15.72
C GLY A 413 -7.38 -10.79 16.36
N LEU A 414 -8.58 -11.38 16.42
CA LEU A 414 -8.78 -12.74 16.93
C LEU A 414 -8.08 -13.80 16.07
N ARG A 415 -8.09 -13.66 14.75
CA ARG A 415 -7.38 -14.58 13.84
C ARG A 415 -5.86 -14.42 13.93
N LEU A 416 -5.37 -13.20 14.09
CA LEU A 416 -3.96 -12.94 14.41
C LEU A 416 -3.57 -13.56 15.75
N ALA A 417 -4.39 -13.42 16.79
CA ALA A 417 -4.14 -14.03 18.10
C ALA A 417 -4.12 -15.56 18.01
N ARG A 418 -5.03 -16.16 17.22
CA ARG A 418 -5.04 -17.60 16.94
C ARG A 418 -3.77 -18.05 16.23
N ALA A 419 -3.34 -17.34 15.19
CA ALA A 419 -2.10 -17.63 14.48
C ALA A 419 -0.87 -17.50 15.41
N ALA A 420 -0.84 -16.48 16.26
CA ALA A 420 0.21 -16.30 17.26
C ALA A 420 0.25 -17.44 18.28
N ARG A 421 -0.91 -17.90 18.78
CA ARG A 421 -0.98 -19.03 19.73
C ARG A 421 -0.36 -20.30 19.15
N ALA A 422 -0.66 -20.60 17.89
CA ALA A 422 -0.09 -21.75 17.21
C ALA A 422 1.42 -21.58 16.95
N LEU A 423 1.83 -20.48 16.29
CA LEU A 423 3.20 -20.28 15.83
C LEU A 423 4.17 -19.87 16.94
N VAL A 424 3.78 -18.90 17.77
CA VAL A 424 4.66 -18.23 18.74
C VAL A 424 4.62 -18.90 20.11
N TYR A 425 3.46 -19.41 20.51
CA TYR A 425 3.23 -20.01 21.83
C TYR A 425 3.09 -21.54 21.79
N GLY A 426 3.21 -22.17 20.61
CA GLY A 426 3.28 -23.62 20.46
C GLY A 426 1.99 -24.37 20.81
N GLU A 427 0.86 -23.67 20.83
CA GLU A 427 -0.42 -24.31 21.10
C GLU A 427 -0.82 -25.22 19.91
N ARG A 428 -1.35 -26.41 20.21
CA ARG A 428 -1.76 -27.39 19.19
C ARG A 428 -3.16 -27.08 18.65
N LEU A 429 -3.25 -26.17 17.70
CA LEU A 429 -4.47 -25.86 16.96
C LEU A 429 -4.17 -25.50 15.50
N PRO A 430 -5.13 -25.69 14.59
CA PRO A 430 -5.08 -25.06 13.26
C PRO A 430 -4.92 -23.55 13.37
N SER A 431 -3.88 -22.97 12.76
CA SER A 431 -3.56 -21.54 12.91
C SER A 431 -4.62 -20.63 12.28
N SER A 432 -5.16 -21.03 11.12
CA SER A 432 -6.08 -20.19 10.32
C SER A 432 -7.28 -20.95 9.73
N GLY A 433 -7.47 -22.21 10.10
CA GLY A 433 -8.52 -23.08 9.55
C GLY A 433 -8.05 -23.89 8.33
N PRO A 434 -8.98 -24.39 7.51
CA PRO A 434 -8.67 -25.27 6.39
C PRO A 434 -7.73 -24.62 5.37
N ARG A 435 -6.59 -25.26 5.10
CA ARG A 435 -5.68 -24.88 4.02
C ARG A 435 -5.63 -25.95 2.95
N ILE A 436 -5.44 -25.53 1.69
CA ILE A 436 -5.20 -26.47 0.60
C ILE A 436 -3.98 -27.37 0.91
N ALA A 437 -4.15 -28.68 0.76
CA ALA A 437 -3.09 -29.66 0.94
C ALA A 437 -2.70 -30.34 -0.37
N ALA A 438 -3.68 -30.71 -1.21
CA ALA A 438 -3.45 -31.32 -2.52
C ALA A 438 -4.68 -31.18 -3.42
N VAL A 439 -4.45 -31.25 -4.73
CA VAL A 439 -5.50 -31.34 -5.75
C VAL A 439 -5.18 -32.51 -6.66
N THR A 440 -6.04 -33.54 -6.69
CA THR A 440 -5.78 -34.79 -7.43
C THR A 440 -6.90 -35.12 -8.40
N ARG A 441 -6.56 -35.79 -9.50
CA ARG A 441 -7.57 -36.42 -10.39
C ARG A 441 -7.95 -37.79 -9.85
N ASP A 442 -9.24 -38.01 -9.63
CA ASP A 442 -9.81 -39.35 -9.44
C ASP A 442 -10.82 -39.61 -10.55
N ARG A 443 -10.36 -40.34 -11.58
CA ARG A 443 -11.12 -40.64 -12.81
C ARG A 443 -11.61 -39.35 -13.49
N ALA A 444 -12.91 -39.10 -13.45
CA ALA A 444 -13.56 -37.93 -14.04
C ALA A 444 -13.84 -36.80 -13.03
N ARG A 445 -13.30 -36.89 -11.81
CA ARG A 445 -13.52 -35.92 -10.75
C ARG A 445 -12.19 -35.30 -10.30
N ILE A 446 -12.26 -34.06 -9.85
CA ILE A 446 -11.14 -33.41 -9.16
C ILE A 446 -11.43 -33.40 -7.67
N VAL A 447 -10.48 -33.85 -6.87
CA VAL A 447 -10.58 -33.87 -5.41
C VAL A 447 -9.60 -32.86 -4.83
N VAL A 448 -10.13 -31.89 -4.11
CA VAL A 448 -9.36 -30.88 -3.38
C VAL A 448 -9.32 -31.30 -1.92
N ARG A 449 -8.15 -31.67 -1.40
CA ARG A 449 -7.97 -32.07 -0.01
C ARG A 449 -7.49 -30.89 0.82
N PHE A 450 -8.12 -30.66 1.97
CA PHE A 450 -7.70 -29.65 2.93
C PHE A 450 -6.99 -30.29 4.13
N ALA A 451 -5.95 -29.61 4.61
CA ALA A 451 -5.32 -29.86 5.91
C ALA A 451 -5.87 -28.87 6.94
N ASP A 452 -5.58 -29.09 8.22
CA ASP A 452 -5.92 -28.19 9.32
C ASP A 452 -7.44 -27.94 9.47
N VAL A 453 -8.24 -28.90 9.05
CA VAL A 453 -9.69 -28.90 9.24
C VAL A 453 -10.02 -29.24 10.69
N THR A 454 -10.73 -28.36 11.39
CA THR A 454 -11.33 -28.71 12.67
C THR A 454 -12.64 -29.46 12.43
N GLY A 455 -12.71 -30.72 12.84
CA GLY A 455 -13.91 -31.55 12.60
C GLY A 455 -14.05 -31.90 11.11
N THR A 456 -15.14 -31.43 10.48
CA THR A 456 -15.39 -31.60 9.04
C THR A 456 -15.59 -30.25 8.37
N LEU A 457 -15.42 -30.22 7.05
CA LEU A 457 -15.87 -29.09 6.25
C LEU A 457 -17.41 -29.07 6.19
N ALA A 458 -17.97 -27.89 6.02
CA ALA A 458 -19.39 -27.66 5.82
C ALA A 458 -19.62 -26.44 4.92
N THR A 459 -20.75 -26.44 4.21
CA THR A 459 -21.19 -25.30 3.40
C THR A 459 -22.10 -24.38 4.20
N ARG A 460 -22.02 -23.07 3.94
CA ARG A 460 -22.96 -22.07 4.47
C ARG A 460 -23.94 -21.62 3.42
N SER A 461 -25.20 -21.49 3.83
CA SER A 461 -26.29 -20.88 3.03
C SER A 461 -26.59 -21.54 1.67
N ALA A 462 -25.95 -22.65 1.33
CA ALA A 462 -26.16 -23.43 0.12
C ALA A 462 -25.83 -24.91 0.36
N ALA A 463 -26.48 -25.80 -0.39
CA ALA A 463 -26.23 -27.24 -0.33
C ALA A 463 -24.95 -27.68 -1.06
N SER A 464 -24.43 -26.84 -1.95
CA SER A 464 -23.18 -27.05 -2.69
C SER A 464 -22.08 -26.11 -2.21
N ALA A 465 -20.83 -26.53 -2.41
CA ALA A 465 -19.67 -25.67 -2.26
C ALA A 465 -19.53 -24.80 -3.52
N ILE A 466 -19.36 -23.49 -3.34
CA ILE A 466 -19.29 -22.51 -4.45
C ILE A 466 -17.90 -21.88 -4.55
N ALA A 467 -17.68 -21.06 -5.58
CA ALA A 467 -16.43 -20.35 -5.86
C ALA A 467 -15.22 -21.25 -6.18
N PHE A 468 -15.46 -22.48 -6.64
CA PHE A 468 -14.44 -23.33 -7.24
C PHE A 468 -14.42 -23.15 -8.75
N GLU A 469 -13.22 -22.98 -9.30
CA GLU A 469 -12.98 -22.89 -10.74
C GLU A 469 -12.09 -24.04 -11.21
N LEU A 470 -12.44 -24.68 -12.32
CA LEU A 470 -11.52 -25.50 -13.11
C LEU A 470 -10.97 -24.65 -14.25
N CYS A 471 -9.65 -24.59 -14.35
CA CYS A 471 -8.96 -23.85 -15.39
C CYS A 471 -8.10 -24.80 -16.23
N GLY A 472 -8.15 -24.67 -17.56
CA GLY A 472 -7.14 -25.23 -18.46
C GLY A 472 -5.89 -24.33 -18.55
N PRO A 473 -5.03 -24.51 -19.57
CA PRO A 473 -3.74 -23.80 -19.65
C PRO A 473 -3.82 -22.27 -19.66
N SER A 474 -4.90 -21.69 -20.20
CA SER A 474 -5.11 -20.23 -20.26
C SER A 474 -5.98 -19.74 -19.10
N ASP A 475 -5.75 -18.53 -18.60
CA ASP A 475 -6.68 -17.85 -17.68
C ASP A 475 -8.10 -17.73 -18.23
N THR A 476 -8.26 -17.55 -19.54
CA THR A 476 -9.58 -17.43 -20.17
C THR A 476 -10.37 -18.74 -20.19
N SER A 477 -9.73 -19.85 -19.81
CA SER A 477 -10.35 -21.18 -19.78
C SER A 477 -10.93 -21.55 -18.40
N CYS A 478 -10.79 -20.68 -17.41
CA CYS A 478 -11.39 -20.88 -16.09
C CYS A 478 -12.92 -20.83 -16.17
N ARG A 479 -13.57 -21.81 -15.53
CA ARG A 479 -15.03 -21.89 -15.39
C ARG A 479 -15.40 -22.27 -13.97
N PHE A 480 -16.48 -21.71 -13.44
CA PHE A 480 -17.06 -22.21 -12.20
C PHE A 480 -17.58 -23.64 -12.39
N VAL A 481 -17.49 -24.43 -11.33
CA VAL A 481 -17.93 -25.82 -11.33
C VAL A 481 -18.74 -26.17 -10.08
N ASP A 482 -19.63 -27.15 -10.22
CA ASP A 482 -20.33 -27.73 -9.08
C ASP A 482 -19.33 -28.46 -8.17
N ALA A 483 -19.43 -28.21 -6.88
CA ALA A 483 -18.57 -28.85 -5.89
C ALA A 483 -19.38 -29.30 -4.67
N ARG A 484 -18.94 -30.40 -4.04
CA ARG A 484 -19.53 -30.94 -2.83
C ARG A 484 -18.46 -31.22 -1.79
N VAL A 485 -18.76 -30.86 -0.55
CA VAL A 485 -17.92 -31.22 0.59
C VAL A 485 -18.03 -32.72 0.86
N ASP A 486 -16.91 -33.37 1.14
CA ASP A 486 -16.79 -34.75 1.57
C ASP A 486 -15.70 -34.86 2.66
N GLY A 487 -16.11 -34.85 3.93
CA GLY A 487 -15.20 -34.85 5.08
C GLY A 487 -14.27 -33.64 5.12
N SER A 488 -12.97 -33.85 4.92
CA SER A 488 -11.92 -32.82 4.83
C SER A 488 -11.58 -32.45 3.39
N SER A 489 -12.38 -32.88 2.42
CA SER A 489 -12.15 -32.68 1.00
C SER A 489 -13.34 -32.00 0.33
N VAL A 490 -13.12 -31.47 -0.85
CA VAL A 490 -14.17 -30.99 -1.75
C VAL A 490 -14.00 -31.69 -3.10
N VAL A 491 -15.08 -32.29 -3.58
CA VAL A 491 -15.14 -33.02 -4.86
C VAL A 491 -15.80 -32.13 -5.90
N LEU A 492 -15.06 -31.81 -6.96
CA LEU A 492 -15.48 -30.95 -8.05
C LEU A 492 -15.98 -31.81 -9.21
N SER A 493 -17.08 -31.38 -9.82
CA SER A 493 -17.69 -31.99 -11.00
C SER A 493 -17.28 -31.22 -12.26
N GLY A 494 -17.20 -31.89 -13.40
CA GLY A 494 -16.91 -31.27 -14.71
C GLY A 494 -15.81 -31.98 -15.48
N ASP A 495 -15.46 -31.45 -16.65
CA ASP A 495 -14.42 -32.05 -17.49
C ASP A 495 -13.01 -31.88 -16.88
N ALA A 496 -12.61 -32.90 -16.12
CA ALA A 496 -11.31 -33.03 -15.50
C ALA A 496 -10.16 -33.26 -16.50
N ALA A 497 -10.46 -33.70 -17.73
CA ALA A 497 -9.44 -34.07 -18.71
C ALA A 497 -8.66 -32.85 -19.23
N VAL A 498 -9.33 -31.70 -19.35
CA VAL A 498 -8.73 -30.45 -19.85
C VAL A 498 -8.28 -29.50 -18.75
N ALA A 499 -8.65 -29.76 -17.50
CA ALA A 499 -8.29 -28.89 -16.38
C ALA A 499 -6.83 -29.13 -15.98
N THR A 500 -6.06 -28.06 -15.80
CA THR A 500 -4.65 -28.10 -15.34
C THR A 500 -4.49 -27.57 -13.92
N ARG A 501 -5.41 -26.71 -13.45
CA ARG A 501 -5.40 -26.12 -12.11
C ARG A 501 -6.80 -25.87 -11.56
N VAL A 502 -6.89 -25.74 -10.25
CA VAL A 502 -8.08 -25.32 -9.51
C VAL A 502 -7.83 -23.94 -8.89
N ARG A 503 -8.83 -23.07 -8.96
CA ARG A 503 -8.90 -21.88 -8.11
C ARG A 503 -10.06 -22.01 -7.13
N TYR A 504 -9.87 -21.50 -5.93
CA TYR A 504 -10.94 -21.37 -4.93
C TYR A 504 -10.96 -19.94 -4.39
N CYS A 505 -12.14 -19.32 -4.36
CA CYS A 505 -12.32 -17.95 -3.89
C CYS A 505 -11.39 -16.94 -4.58
N TRP A 506 -11.32 -17.04 -5.90
CA TRP A 506 -10.54 -16.14 -6.73
C TRP A 506 -11.36 -14.93 -7.18
N GLY A 507 -10.73 -13.76 -7.22
CA GLY A 507 -11.35 -12.47 -7.50
C GLY A 507 -11.31 -11.49 -6.32
N ASP A 508 -11.79 -10.28 -6.57
CA ASP A 508 -11.73 -9.12 -5.66
C ASP A 508 -12.65 -9.29 -4.43
N ALA A 509 -13.91 -9.67 -4.65
CA ALA A 509 -14.85 -9.99 -3.57
C ALA A 509 -15.70 -11.24 -3.88
N PRO A 510 -15.11 -12.44 -3.91
CA PRO A 510 -15.83 -13.70 -4.12
C PRO A 510 -16.70 -14.07 -2.92
N VAL A 511 -17.81 -14.76 -3.19
CA VAL A 511 -18.65 -15.35 -2.13
C VAL A 511 -18.14 -16.75 -1.80
N CYS A 512 -17.57 -16.90 -0.62
CA CYS A 512 -16.95 -18.13 -0.13
C CYS A 512 -17.80 -18.78 0.95
N ASN A 513 -18.16 -20.05 0.78
CA ASN A 513 -19.09 -20.72 1.70
C ASN A 513 -18.57 -21.99 2.36
N VAL A 514 -17.30 -22.36 2.20
CA VAL A 514 -16.73 -23.57 2.82
C VAL A 514 -16.02 -23.20 4.11
N TYR A 515 -16.47 -23.78 5.23
CA TYR A 515 -15.95 -23.52 6.57
C TYR A 515 -15.71 -24.85 7.31
N ASP A 516 -14.93 -24.82 8.38
CA ASP A 516 -14.82 -25.95 9.32
C ASP A 516 -15.70 -25.77 10.56
N ALA A 517 -15.63 -26.74 11.49
CA ALA A 517 -16.39 -26.71 12.74
C ALA A 517 -15.88 -25.66 13.75
N ALA A 518 -14.73 -25.01 13.49
CA ALA A 518 -14.22 -23.90 14.29
C ALA A 518 -14.68 -22.53 13.78
N ASP A 519 -15.63 -22.50 12.83
CA ASP A 519 -16.14 -21.25 12.24
C ASP A 519 -15.03 -20.49 11.47
N LEU A 520 -14.09 -21.22 10.85
CA LEU A 520 -13.04 -20.64 10.02
C LEU A 520 -13.25 -20.97 8.55
N PRO A 521 -13.13 -19.99 7.64
CA PRO A 521 -13.26 -20.23 6.21
C PRO A 521 -12.07 -21.05 5.70
N ALA A 522 -12.32 -21.88 4.68
CA ALA A 522 -11.25 -22.41 3.87
C ALA A 522 -10.49 -21.26 3.18
N GLY A 523 -9.16 -21.29 3.25
CA GLY A 523 -8.32 -20.25 2.65
C GLY A 523 -8.42 -20.25 1.11
N PRO A 524 -8.54 -19.08 0.45
CA PRO A 524 -8.42 -18.95 -1.00
C PRO A 524 -7.10 -19.52 -1.53
N PHE A 525 -7.11 -20.06 -2.75
CA PHE A 525 -5.90 -20.56 -3.39
C PHE A 525 -6.02 -20.65 -4.92
N GLU A 526 -4.86 -20.73 -5.57
CA GLU A 526 -4.69 -21.39 -6.87
C GLU A 526 -3.72 -22.57 -6.70
N ALA A 527 -4.02 -23.73 -7.28
CA ALA A 527 -3.16 -24.91 -7.19
C ALA A 527 -3.21 -25.76 -8.47
N PRO A 528 -2.06 -26.28 -8.94
CA PRO A 528 -2.05 -27.25 -10.04
C PRO A 528 -2.76 -28.54 -9.63
N ILE A 529 -3.29 -29.26 -10.62
CA ILE A 529 -3.88 -30.58 -10.41
C ILE A 529 -2.81 -31.63 -10.66
N ASP A 530 -2.44 -32.36 -9.61
CA ASP A 530 -1.52 -33.49 -9.68
C ASP A 530 -2.10 -34.61 -10.56
N GLY A 531 -1.21 -35.26 -11.31
CA GLY A 531 -1.52 -36.29 -12.31
C GLY A 531 -2.27 -37.48 -11.77
#